data_AF-A0A957IK15-F1
#
_entry.id   AF-A0A957IK15-F1
#
_cell.length_a   1.000
_cell.length_b   1.000
_cell.length_c   1.000
_cell.angle_alpha   90.00
_cell.angle_beta   90.00
_cell.angle_gamma   90.00
#
_symmetry.space_group_name_H-M   'P 1'
#
loop_
_entity.id
_entity.type
_entity.pdbx_description
1 polymer ?
#
loop_
_entity_poly.entity_id
_entity_poly.type
_entity_poly.pdbx_seq_one_letter_code
_entity_poly.pdbx_strand_id
1 'polypeptide(L)'
;MATQPLTHEKIVETVQTWPNAQRLKLVQDILRDLTEEYQPKPAPKNTLDRALGLLRKHTDAPPPTDEEVEHWLEEERLRKHGS
;
A
#
# COMPACT_ATOMS: atom_id res chain seq x y z
N MET A 1 -10.60 -29.09 25.90
CA MET A 1 -10.05 -29.73 24.68
C MET A 1 -8.66 -29.16 24.49
N ALA A 2 -7.61 -29.89 24.88
CA ALA A 2 -6.22 -29.41 24.80
C ALA A 2 -5.72 -29.57 23.36
N THR A 3 -5.42 -28.46 22.70
CA THR A 3 -4.80 -28.43 21.37
C THR A 3 -3.35 -28.91 21.52
N GLN A 4 -3.06 -30.15 21.12
CA GLN A 4 -1.67 -30.61 21.08
C GLN A 4 -0.90 -29.79 20.05
N PRO A 5 0.38 -29.45 20.31
CA PRO A 5 1.19 -28.72 19.34
C PRO A 5 1.40 -29.58 18.09
N LEU A 6 1.01 -29.04 16.94
CA LEU A 6 1.29 -29.66 15.64
C LEU A 6 2.81 -29.63 15.41
N THR A 7 3.44 -30.80 15.43
CA THR A 7 4.86 -30.94 15.10
C THR A 7 5.06 -30.81 13.59
N HIS A 8 6.21 -30.28 13.16
CA HIS A 8 6.55 -30.11 11.75
C HIS A 8 6.40 -31.43 10.95
N GLU A 9 6.87 -32.54 11.52
CA GLU A 9 6.78 -33.87 10.91
C GLU A 9 5.33 -34.28 10.62
N LYS A 10 4.41 -34.07 11.58
CA LYS A 10 2.99 -34.37 11.40
C LYS A 10 2.35 -33.53 10.30
N ILE A 11 2.78 -32.28 10.13
CA ILE A 11 2.27 -31.40 9.07
C ILE A 11 2.71 -31.93 7.71
N VAL A 12 3.99 -32.30 7.57
CA VAL A 12 4.52 -32.86 6.33
C VAL A 12 3.84 -34.18 5.98
N GLU A 13 3.68 -35.09 6.94
CA GLU A 13 2.96 -36.36 6.74
C GLU A 13 1.53 -36.12 6.27
N THR A 14 0.81 -35.19 6.91
CA THR A 14 -0.57 -34.86 6.56
C THR A 14 -0.66 -34.33 5.12
N VAL A 15 0.22 -33.38 4.75
CA VAL A 15 0.23 -32.78 3.40
C VAL A 15 0.58 -33.82 2.33
N GLN A 16 1.41 -34.82 2.63
CA GLN A 16 1.72 -35.90 1.68
C GLN A 16 0.49 -36.75 1.32
N THR A 17 -0.46 -36.92 2.25
CA THR A 17 -1.70 -37.68 2.00
C THR A 17 -2.73 -36.94 1.14
N TRP A 18 -2.52 -35.66 0.85
CA TRP A 18 -3.48 -34.86 0.11
C TRP A 18 -3.49 -35.19 -1.39
N PRO A 19 -4.64 -35.02 -2.07
CA PRO A 19 -4.71 -35.04 -3.52
C PRO A 19 -3.74 -34.04 -4.17
N ASN A 20 -3.19 -34.40 -5.33
CA ASN A 20 -2.21 -33.59 -6.05
C ASN A 20 -2.67 -32.14 -6.28
N ALA A 21 -3.96 -31.93 -6.56
CA ALA A 21 -4.52 -30.59 -6.74
C ALA A 21 -4.37 -29.71 -5.49
N GLN A 22 -4.57 -30.27 -4.30
CA GLN A 22 -4.42 -29.54 -3.03
C GLN A 22 -2.94 -29.25 -2.72
N ARG A 23 -2.05 -30.20 -2.99
CA ARG A 23 -0.61 -30.00 -2.84
C ARG A 23 -0.09 -28.91 -3.78
N LEU A 24 -0.54 -28.90 -5.03
CA LEU A 24 -0.19 -27.85 -6.00
C LEU A 24 -0.69 -26.48 -5.58
N LYS A 25 -1.93 -26.41 -5.06
CA LYS A 25 -2.48 -25.16 -4.51
C LYS A 25 -1.63 -24.62 -3.36
N LEU A 26 -1.22 -25.49 -2.42
CA LEU A 26 -0.36 -25.11 -1.31
C LEU A 26 0.99 -24.54 -1.80
N VAL A 27 1.61 -25.16 -2.81
CA VAL A 27 2.85 -24.64 -3.39
C VAL A 27 2.64 -23.24 -4.01
N GLN A 28 1.54 -23.04 -4.73
CA GLN A 28 1.22 -21.73 -5.30
C GLN A 28 1.02 -20.66 -4.22
N ASP A 29 0.32 -21.01 -3.13
CA ASP A 29 0.10 -20.10 -2.02
C ASP A 29 1.44 -19.73 -1.33
N ILE A 30 2.32 -20.70 -1.06
CA ILE A 30 3.65 -20.44 -0.49
C ILE A 30 4.48 -19.52 -1.40
N LEU A 31 4.48 -19.78 -2.71
CA LEU A 31 5.23 -18.95 -3.66
C LEU A 31 4.68 -17.51 -3.73
N ARG A 32 3.36 -17.34 -3.67
CA ARG A 32 2.74 -16.01 -3.62
C ARG A 32 3.17 -15.26 -2.36
N ASP A 33 3.05 -15.90 -1.21
CA ASP A 33 3.36 -15.27 0.08
C ASP A 33 4.85 -14.85 0.15
N LEU A 34 5.75 -15.72 -0.31
CA LEU A 34 7.17 -15.37 -0.44
C LEU A 34 7.37 -14.21 -1.43
N THR A 35 6.64 -14.16 -2.54
CA THR A 35 6.77 -13.04 -3.48
C THR A 35 6.35 -11.72 -2.82
N GLU A 36 5.30 -11.72 -2.00
CA GLU A 36 4.83 -10.54 -1.28
C GLU A 36 5.78 -10.09 -0.17
N GLU A 37 6.38 -11.03 0.57
CA GLU A 37 7.36 -10.72 1.61
C GLU A 37 8.66 -10.13 1.03
N TYR A 38 9.04 -10.55 -0.17
CA TYR A 38 10.22 -10.04 -0.87
C TYR A 38 9.99 -8.77 -1.69
N GLN A 39 8.76 -8.26 -1.78
CA GLN A 39 8.53 -6.94 -2.36
C GLN A 39 9.16 -5.89 -1.42
N PRO A 40 10.19 -5.14 -1.85
CA PRO A 40 10.72 -4.07 -1.02
C PRO A 40 9.57 -3.09 -0.77
N LYS A 41 9.18 -2.94 0.50
CA LYS A 41 8.23 -1.88 0.89
C LYS A 41 8.77 -0.59 0.29
N PRO A 42 7.98 0.14 -0.52
CA PRO A 42 8.44 1.38 -1.09
C PRO A 42 8.90 2.26 0.07
N ALA A 43 10.14 2.77 -0.03
CA ALA A 43 10.69 3.64 0.99
C ALA A 43 9.65 4.73 1.31
N PRO A 44 9.40 5.03 2.60
CA PRO A 44 8.45 6.08 2.96
C PRO A 44 8.87 7.34 2.21
N LYS A 45 8.00 7.82 1.30
CA LYS A 45 8.27 9.05 0.56
C LYS A 45 8.46 10.14 1.59
N ASN A 46 9.49 10.96 1.44
CA ASN A 46 9.71 12.12 2.29
C ASN A 46 8.65 13.20 1.99
N THR A 47 7.44 12.95 2.46
CA THR A 47 6.27 13.80 2.29
C THR A 47 6.42 15.10 3.07
N LEU A 48 7.22 15.10 4.14
CA LEU A 48 7.57 16.29 4.92
C LEU A 48 8.39 17.27 4.08
N ASP A 49 9.47 16.84 3.43
CA ASP A 49 10.28 17.71 2.57
C ASP A 49 9.46 18.26 1.40
N ARG A 50 8.57 17.42 0.85
CA ARG A 50 7.63 17.87 -0.19
C ARG A 50 6.64 18.91 0.32
N ALA A 51 6.09 18.72 1.52
CA ALA A 51 5.16 19.67 2.15
C ALA A 51 5.87 20.98 2.52
N LEU A 52 7.08 20.92 3.07
CA LEU A 52 7.90 22.09 3.38
C LEU A 52 8.27 22.88 2.11
N GLY A 53 8.52 22.21 0.99
CA GLY A 53 8.74 22.86 -0.30
C GLY A 53 7.53 23.67 -0.81
N LEU A 54 6.31 23.27 -0.46
CA LEU A 54 5.08 24.01 -0.76
C LEU A 54 4.89 25.21 0.17
N LEU A 55 5.25 25.06 1.45
CA LEU A 55 5.07 26.09 2.48
C LEU A 55 6.10 27.22 2.40
N ARG A 56 7.32 26.95 1.93
CA ARG A 56 8.41 27.96 1.84
C ARG A 56 8.14 29.11 0.87
N LYS A 57 7.18 28.99 -0.04
CA LYS A 57 6.83 30.08 -0.98
C LYS A 57 5.86 31.12 -0.43
N HIS A 58 5.19 30.85 0.69
CA HIS A 58 4.10 31.68 1.22
C HIS A 58 4.26 31.99 2.70
N THR A 59 5.50 32.05 3.20
CA THR A 59 5.77 32.26 4.64
C THR A 59 5.63 33.73 5.05
N ASP A 60 5.76 34.67 4.11
CA ASP A 60 5.75 36.12 4.35
C ASP A 60 4.42 36.81 3.98
N ALA A 61 3.47 36.06 3.41
CA ALA A 61 2.17 36.58 3.00
C ALA A 61 1.06 36.01 3.89
N PRO A 62 -0.04 36.76 4.15
CA PRO A 62 -1.21 36.18 4.78
C PRO A 62 -1.70 34.98 3.95
N PRO A 63 -2.23 33.94 4.60
CA PRO A 63 -2.89 32.85 3.87
C PRO A 63 -4.00 33.45 2.98
N PRO A 64 -4.25 32.85 1.80
CA PRO A 64 -5.31 33.32 0.91
C PRO A 64 -6.66 33.21 1.62
N THR A 65 -7.60 34.07 1.22
CA THR A 65 -8.98 33.98 1.70
C THR A 65 -9.71 32.82 1.02
N ASP A 66 -10.80 32.35 1.64
CA ASP A 66 -11.62 31.28 1.07
C ASP A 66 -12.16 31.65 -0.32
N GLU A 67 -12.49 32.92 -0.54
CA GLU A 67 -12.95 33.47 -1.82
C GLU A 67 -11.86 33.41 -2.90
N GLU A 68 -10.61 33.73 -2.55
CA GLU A 68 -9.46 33.63 -3.47
C GLU A 68 -9.18 32.18 -3.85
N VAL A 69 -9.30 31.25 -2.90
CA VAL A 69 -9.13 29.81 -3.15
C VAL A 69 -10.22 29.28 -4.07
N GLU A 70 -11.48 29.69 -3.88
CA GLU A 70 -12.60 29.29 -4.73
C GLU A 70 -12.39 29.73 -6.18
N HIS A 71 -11.96 30.97 -6.40
CA HIS A 71 -11.64 31.50 -7.73
C HIS A 71 -10.54 30.69 -8.43
N TRP A 72 -9.44 30.37 -7.75
CA TRP A 72 -8.37 29.55 -8.34
C TRP A 72 -8.83 28.12 -8.70
N LEU A 73 -9.72 27.53 -7.88
CA LEU A 73 -10.28 26.21 -8.15
C LEU A 73 -11.20 26.23 -9.38
N GLU A 74 -11.97 27.30 -9.59
CA GLU A 74 -12.80 27.49 -10.76
C GLU A 74 -11.96 27.66 -12.04
N GLU A 75 -10.95 28.53 -12.00
CA GLU A 75 -10.01 28.71 -13.11
C GLU A 75 -9.31 27.39 -13.48
N GLU A 76 -8.86 26.62 -12.49
CA GLU A 76 -8.19 25.34 -12.70
C GLU A 76 -9.15 24.26 -13.24
N ARG A 77 -10.41 24.24 -12.78
CA ARG A 77 -11.45 23.35 -13.32
C ARG A 77 -11.74 23.66 -14.78
N LEU A 78 -11.88 24.93 -15.13
CA LEU A 78 -12.07 25.37 -16.52
C LEU A 78 -10.85 25.03 -17.38
N ARG A 79 -9.63 25.19 -16.87
CA ARG A 79 -8.40 24.81 -17.58
C ARG A 79 -8.30 23.31 -17.82
N LYS A 80 -8.72 22.48 -16.85
CA LYS A 80 -8.60 21.02 -16.92
C LYS A 80 -9.73 20.35 -17.70
N HIS A 81 -10.92 20.95 -17.71
CA HIS A 81 -12.14 20.35 -18.27
C HIS A 81 -12.81 21.19 -19.37
N GLY A 82 -12.23 22.33 -19.76
CA GLY A 82 -12.75 23.22 -20.79
C GLY A 82 -12.31 22.88 -22.22
N SER A 83 -11.98 21.61 -22.51
CA SER A 83 -11.76 21.10 -23.87
C SER A 83 -12.74 20.00 -24.24
#